data_AF-A0A077QPH4-F1
#
_entry.id   AF-A0A077QPH4-F1
#
_cell.length_a   1.000
_cell.length_b   1.000
_cell.length_c   1.000
_cell.angle_alpha   90.00
_cell.angle_beta   90.00
_cell.angle_gamma   90.00
#
_symmetry.space_group_name_H-M   'P 1'
#
loop_
_entity.id
_entity.type
_entity.pdbx_description
1 polymer ?
#
loop_
_entity_poly.entity_id
_entity_poly.type
_entity_poly.pdbx_seq_one_letter_code
_entity_poly.pdbx_strand_id
1 'polypeptide(L)' 'MTTRLITNVKLSTDSGTKEQIASEIGALKFAVALIYCRMPKEDQMHLLAEMRQLNNAYSNKLADELQQFQLK' A
#
# COMPACT_ATOMS: atom_id res chain seq x y z
N MET A 1 -9.79 15.82 -15.77
CA MET A 1 -9.03 15.11 -14.72
C MET A 1 -7.60 15.62 -14.75
N THR A 2 -7.11 16.23 -13.65
CA THR A 2 -5.75 16.77 -13.57
C THR A 2 -4.84 15.72 -12.95
N THR A 3 -4.13 14.96 -13.77
CA THR A 3 -3.17 13.95 -13.32
C THR A 3 -1.95 14.63 -12.73
N ARG A 4 -1.82 14.65 -11.40
CA ARG A 4 -0.59 15.11 -10.74
C ARG A 4 0.49 14.03 -10.88
N LEU A 5 1.40 14.23 -11.84
CA LEU A 5 2.58 13.41 -12.03
C LEU A 5 3.61 13.74 -10.95
N ILE A 6 3.96 12.77 -10.10
CA ILE A 6 5.05 12.91 -9.14
C ILE A 6 6.33 12.44 -9.83
N THR A 7 7.13 13.37 -10.34
CA THR A 7 8.35 13.09 -11.11
C THR A 7 9.55 12.66 -10.25
N ASN A 8 9.47 12.84 -8.93
CA ASN A 8 10.61 12.72 -8.02
C ASN A 8 10.49 11.54 -7.03
N VAL A 9 9.69 10.52 -7.33
CA VAL A 9 9.74 9.28 -6.54
C VAL A 9 10.98 8.50 -6.94
N LYS A 10 12.07 8.72 -6.22
CA LYS A 10 13.29 7.92 -6.37
C LYS A 10 13.18 6.71 -5.43
N LEU A 11 12.91 5.54 -5.99
CA LEU A 11 13.02 4.25 -5.29
C LEU A 11 14.50 3.85 -5.31
N SER A 12 15.27 4.27 -4.31
CA SER A 12 16.61 3.75 -4.05
C SER A 12 16.55 2.84 -2.83
N THR A 13 17.19 1.68 -2.91
CA THR A 13 17.33 0.75 -1.78
C THR A 13 18.75 0.85 -1.22
N ASP A 14 18.90 1.46 -0.05
CA ASP A 14 20.10 1.39 0.78
C ASP A 14 19.83 0.47 1.97
N SER A 15 20.41 -0.72 1.92
CA SER A 15 20.22 -1.76 2.95
C SER A 15 21.35 -1.77 4.00
N GLY A 16 22.09 -0.66 4.14
CA GLY A 16 23.25 -0.58 5.01
C GLY A 16 22.93 -0.68 6.50
N THR A 17 21.77 -0.19 6.94
CA THR A 17 21.32 -0.27 8.34
C THR A 17 19.87 -0.70 8.50
N LYS A 18 19.52 -1.16 9.71
CA LYS A 18 18.14 -1.58 10.05
C LYS A 18 17.14 -0.43 9.90
N GLU A 19 17.57 0.79 10.19
CA GLU A 19 16.76 2.00 10.11
C GLU A 19 16.43 2.37 8.66
N GLN A 20 17.39 2.19 7.75
CA GLN A 20 17.18 2.42 6.31
C GLN A 20 16.20 1.40 5.73
N ILE A 21 16.38 0.12 6.07
CA ILE A 21 15.43 -0.95 5.68
C ILE A 21 14.03 -0.67 6.21
N ALA A 22 13.91 -0.24 7.47
CA ALA A 22 12.62 0.12 8.06
C ALA A 22 11.97 1.31 7.33
N SER A 23 12.76 2.32 6.94
CA SER A 23 12.29 3.47 6.16
C SER A 23 11.75 3.05 4.80
N GLU A 24 12.46 2.16 4.10
CA GLU A 24 12.05 1.66 2.78
C GLU A 24 10.80 0.80 2.84
N ILE A 25 10.69 -0.09 3.82
CA ILE A 25 9.48 -0.88 4.05
C ILE A 25 8.31 0.06 4.35
N GLY A 26 8.54 1.12 5.13
CA GLY A 26 7.56 2.18 5.36
C GLY A 26 7.11 2.85 4.07
N ALA A 27 8.05 3.26 3.21
CA ALA A 27 7.74 3.87 1.92
C ALA A 27 6.96 2.93 0.99
N LEU A 28 7.30 1.64 0.96
CA LEU A 28 6.56 0.62 0.20
C LEU A 28 5.12 0.47 0.69
N LYS A 29 4.90 0.44 2.01
CA LYS A 29 3.54 0.40 2.58
C LYS A 29 2.73 1.63 2.16
N PHE A 30 3.33 2.81 2.20
CA PHE A 30 2.67 4.04 1.74
C PHE A 30 2.36 4.00 0.24
N ALA A 31 3.28 3.49 -0.59
CA ALA A 31 3.05 3.36 -2.02
C ALA A 31 1.86 2.44 -2.32
N VAL A 32 1.76 1.30 -1.64
CA VAL A 32 0.62 0.37 -1.75
C VAL A 32 -0.68 1.05 -1.33
N ALA A 33 -0.68 1.76 -0.19
CA ALA A 33 -1.86 2.50 0.25
C ALA A 33 -2.31 3.58 -0.77
N LEU A 34 -1.37 4.32 -1.38
CA LEU A 34 -1.68 5.33 -2.39
C LEU A 34 -2.25 4.71 -3.68
N ILE A 35 -1.76 3.54 -4.08
CA ILE A 35 -2.32 2.80 -5.22
C ILE A 35 -3.75 2.37 -4.89
N TYR A 36 -3.95 1.77 -3.72
CA TYR A 36 -5.26 1.35 -3.24
C TYR A 36 -6.28 2.50 -3.22
N CYS A 37 -5.92 3.67 -2.67
CA CYS A 37 -6.79 4.85 -2.66
C CYS A 37 -7.18 5.36 -4.05
N ARG A 38 -6.38 5.07 -5.08
CA ARG A 38 -6.66 5.49 -6.46
C ARG A 38 -7.52 4.49 -7.24
N MET A 39 -7.72 3.29 -6.71
CA MET A 39 -8.58 2.29 -7.33
C MET A 39 -10.06 2.68 -7.17
N PRO A 40 -10.93 2.30 -8.12
CA PRO A 40 -12.38 2.37 -7.94
C PRO A 40 -12.82 1.66 -6.66
N LYS A 41 -13.89 2.14 -6.01
CA LYS A 41 -14.38 1.56 -4.74
C LYS A 41 -14.73 0.07 -4.87
N GLU A 42 -15.28 -0.34 -6.01
CA GLU A 42 -15.60 -1.74 -6.31
C GLU A 42 -14.34 -2.60 -6.34
N ASP A 43 -13.30 -2.16 -7.07
CA ASP A 43 -12.03 -2.86 -7.17
C ASP A 43 -11.30 -2.94 -5.81
N GLN A 44 -11.41 -1.91 -4.97
CA GLN A 44 -10.90 -1.94 -3.60
C GLN A 44 -11.55 -3.07 -2.79
N MET A 45 -12.88 -3.20 -2.87
CA MET A 45 -13.60 -4.26 -2.17
C MET A 45 -13.22 -5.65 -2.69
N HIS A 46 -13.06 -5.81 -4.00
CA HIS A 46 -12.61 -7.06 -4.61
C HIS A 46 -11.19 -7.44 -4.12
N LEU A 47 -10.27 -6.48 -4.11
CA LEU A 47 -8.92 -6.71 -3.60
C LEU A 47 -8.92 -7.15 -2.13
N LEU A 48 -9.68 -6.46 -1.27
CA LEU A 48 -9.79 -6.86 0.14
C LEU A 48 -10.37 -8.27 0.30
N ALA A 49 -11.34 -8.64 -0.53
CA ALA A 49 -11.92 -9.97 -0.52
C ALA A 49 -10.89 -11.03 -0.94
N GLU A 50 -10.15 -10.81 -2.02
CA GLU A 50 -9.08 -11.71 -2.48
C GLU A 50 -7.98 -11.87 -1.44
N MET A 51 -7.54 -10.79 -0.80
CA MET A 51 -6.53 -10.83 0.27
C MET A 51 -6.99 -11.68 1.46
N ARG A 52 -8.29 -11.64 1.79
CA ARG A 52 -8.88 -12.42 2.89
C ARG A 52 -9.14 -13.87 2.52
N GLN A 53 -9.38 -14.18 1.24
CA GLN A 53 -9.58 -15.55 0.77
C GLN A 53 -8.35 -16.44 1.00
N LEU A 54 -7.15 -15.86 0.92
CA LEU A 54 -5.90 -16.58 1.18
C LEU A 54 -5.75 -17.00 2.66
N ASN A 55 -6.61 -16.48 3.56
CA ASN A 55 -6.62 -16.73 5.00
C ASN A 55 -5.21 -16.70 5.65
N ASN A 56 -4.37 -15.81 5.14
CA ASN A 56 -3.00 -15.65 5.60
C ASN A 56 -2.95 -14.49 6.59
N ALA A 57 -2.31 -14.69 7.74
CA ALA A 57 -2.26 -13.69 8.81
C ALA A 57 -1.69 -12.33 8.34
N TYR A 58 -0.68 -12.34 7.47
CA TYR A 58 -0.08 -11.11 6.93
C TYR A 58 -0.99 -10.44 5.90
N SER A 59 -1.65 -11.22 5.05
CA SER A 59 -2.58 -10.69 4.04
C SER A 59 -3.83 -10.10 4.70
N ASN A 60 -4.38 -10.77 5.72
CA ASN A 60 -5.50 -10.27 6.52
C ASN A 60 -5.13 -8.97 7.23
N LYS A 61 -3.96 -8.92 7.87
CA LYS A 61 -3.47 -7.70 8.53
C LYS A 61 -3.29 -6.54 7.53
N LEU A 62 -2.72 -6.81 6.36
CA LEU A 62 -2.56 -5.79 5.33
C LEU A 62 -3.92 -5.30 4.79
N ALA A 63 -4.90 -6.21 4.63
CA ALA A 63 -6.26 -5.84 4.26
C ALA A 63 -6.91 -4.93 5.31
N ASP A 64 -6.73 -5.22 6.59
CA ASP A 64 -7.24 -4.38 7.68
C ASP A 64 -6.54 -3.01 7.72
N GLU A 65 -5.22 -2.96 7.49
CA GLU A 65 -4.45 -1.71 7.35
C GLU A 65 -4.95 -0.88 6.14
N LEU A 66 -5.19 -1.52 4.99
CA LEU A 66 -5.70 -0.85 3.78
C LEU A 66 -7.15 -0.36 3.93
N GLN A 67 -7.99 -1.10 4.64
CA GLN A 67 -9.37 -0.71 4.91
C GLN A 67 -9.47 0.62 5.67
N GLN A 68 -8.48 0.99 6.48
CA GLN A 68 -8.44 2.29 7.17
C GLN A 68 -8.39 3.47 6.20
N PHE A 69 -7.82 3.29 5.01
CA PHE A 69 -7.74 4.33 3.98
C PHE A 69 -9.06 4.53 3.23
N GLN A 70 -10.09 3.72 3.50
CA GLN A 70 -11.46 3.94 3.00
C GLN A 70 -12.26 4.93 3.87
N LEU A 71 -11.73 5.37 5.02
CA LEU A 71 -12.45 6.25 5.94
C LEU A 71 -12.47 7.72 5.45
N LYS A 72 -13.66 8.10 4.98
CA LYS A 72 -14.19 9.39 4.47
C LYS A 72 -14.09 9.62 2.96
#